data_AF-A0AAE0MFD6-F1
#
_entry.id   AF-A0AAE0MFD6-F1
#
_cell.length_a   1.000
_cell.length_b   1.000
_cell.length_c   1.000
_cell.angle_alpha   90.00
_cell.angle_beta   90.00
_cell.angle_gamma   90.00
#
_symmetry.space_group_name_H-M   'P 1'
#
loop_
_entity.id
_entity.type
_entity.pdbx_description
1 polymer ?
#
loop_
_entity_poly.entity_id
_entity_poly.type
_entity_poly.pdbx_seq_one_letter_code
_entity_poly.pdbx_strand_id
1 'polypeptide(L)'
;MADPIFNAHLGRIFLTRAWIFQAIIASPAMIIYGGVAFFAVFDGSYYTIYDFVMYLCESILAAGIIFIVLIQRQLKPASLRSESGKRLTVYFEAAKALLATALWLWALIDAVLTRDNYYHRSERRIAAAGIAFIVLVLFWYPTVAYSIYSLNTHSVEEEEAEDRGQEAAGAATGQGERQPLLGNESV
;
A
#
# COMPACT_ATOMS: atom_id res chain seq x y z
N MET A 1 22.82 14.55 -12.47
CA MET A 1 22.28 13.34 -13.12
C MET A 1 22.34 12.26 -12.05
N ALA A 2 21.21 11.90 -11.43
CA ALA A 2 21.22 10.92 -10.35
C ALA A 2 21.17 9.50 -10.94
N ASP A 3 22.04 8.61 -10.48
CA ASP A 3 22.13 7.26 -11.01
C ASP A 3 20.82 6.48 -10.80
N PRO A 4 20.26 5.85 -11.86
CA PRO A 4 18.98 5.14 -11.78
C PRO A 4 19.01 3.98 -10.77
N ILE A 5 20.19 3.38 -10.55
CA ILE A 5 20.42 2.32 -9.56
C ILE A 5 20.26 2.83 -8.12
N PHE A 6 20.74 4.05 -7.84
CA PHE A 6 20.62 4.68 -6.53
C PHE A 6 19.16 5.02 -6.20
N ASN A 7 18.41 5.53 -7.18
CA ASN A 7 16.98 5.83 -7.03
C ASN A 7 16.14 4.57 -6.81
N ALA A 8 16.43 3.47 -7.52
CA ALA A 8 15.75 2.19 -7.35
C ALA A 8 16.05 1.51 -6.00
N HIS A 9 17.24 1.74 -5.44
CA HIS A 9 17.61 1.24 -4.11
C HIS A 9 16.89 2.03 -2.99
N LEU A 10 16.88 3.36 -3.09
CA LEU A 10 16.15 4.25 -2.17
C LEU A 10 14.64 3.97 -2.17
N GLY A 11 14.03 3.80 -3.35
CA GLY A 11 12.61 3.46 -3.47
C GLY A 11 12.25 2.14 -2.77
N ARG A 12 13.12 1.14 -2.88
CA ARG A 12 12.96 -0.15 -2.18
C ARG A 12 13.06 -0.01 -0.66
N ILE A 13 14.03 0.75 -0.15
CA ILE A 13 14.17 1.00 1.29
C ILE A 13 12.96 1.76 1.83
N PHE A 14 12.50 2.77 1.09
CA PHE A 14 11.33 3.55 1.44
C PHE A 14 10.09 2.67 1.55
N LEU A 15 9.80 1.81 0.55
CA LEU A 15 8.66 0.90 0.63
C LEU A 15 8.76 -0.11 1.77
N THR A 16 9.96 -0.65 2.00
CA THR A 16 10.19 -1.64 3.05
C THR A 16 9.97 -1.07 4.45
N ARG A 17 9.94 0.26 4.60
CA ARG A 17 9.74 0.95 5.89
C ARG A 17 8.47 1.80 5.93
N ALA A 18 7.87 2.14 4.78
CA ALA A 18 6.67 2.98 4.68
C ALA A 18 5.48 2.40 5.46
N TRP A 19 5.33 1.08 5.49
CA TRP A 19 4.27 0.42 6.24
C TRP A 19 4.34 0.73 7.75
N ILE A 20 5.53 0.89 8.32
CA ILE A 20 5.72 1.24 9.73
C ILE A 20 5.21 2.66 9.97
N PHE A 21 5.57 3.60 9.10
CA PHE A 21 5.12 4.99 9.22
C PHE A 21 3.60 5.11 9.08
N GLN A 22 2.99 4.40 8.13
CA GLN A 22 1.53 4.36 7.97
C GLN A 22 0.83 3.81 9.23
N ALA A 23 1.36 2.75 9.85
CA ALA A 23 0.80 2.23 11.10
C ALA A 23 0.99 3.21 12.27
N ILE A 24 2.16 3.87 12.37
CA ILE A 24 2.39 4.89 13.41
C ILE A 24 1.42 6.06 13.25
N ILE A 25 1.15 6.50 12.02
CA ILE A 25 0.21 7.61 11.75
C ILE A 25 -1.23 7.19 12.07
N ALA A 26 -1.64 5.97 11.73
CA ALA A 26 -3.00 5.47 11.99
C ALA A 26 -3.27 5.16 13.48
N SER A 27 -2.22 4.87 14.25
CA SER A 27 -2.35 4.41 15.65
C SER A 27 -2.98 5.45 16.59
N PRO A 28 -2.57 6.73 16.61
CA PRO A 28 -3.23 7.76 17.40
C PRO A 28 -4.71 7.91 17.06
N ALA A 29 -5.08 7.89 15.78
CA ALA A 29 -6.48 7.98 15.35
C ALA A 29 -7.30 6.80 15.90
N MET A 30 -6.79 5.57 15.77
CA MET A 30 -7.46 4.40 16.34
C MET A 30 -7.64 4.49 17.86
N ILE A 31 -6.58 4.86 18.60
CA ILE A 31 -6.62 4.87 20.07
C ILE A 31 -7.51 6.00 20.60
N ILE A 32 -7.39 7.21 20.05
CA ILE A 32 -8.13 8.37 20.53
C ILE A 32 -9.62 8.20 20.20
N TYR A 33 -9.97 7.93 18.94
CA TYR A 33 -11.36 7.81 18.54
C TYR A 33 -12.01 6.54 19.10
N GLY A 34 -11.28 5.42 19.16
CA GLY A 34 -11.77 4.20 19.80
C GLY A 34 -12.01 4.38 21.30
N GLY A 35 -11.11 5.09 21.98
CA GLY A 35 -11.28 5.45 23.39
C GLY A 35 -12.50 6.35 23.62
N VAL A 36 -12.67 7.40 22.82
CA VAL A 36 -13.84 8.29 22.92
C VAL A 36 -15.14 7.55 22.63
N ALA A 37 -15.17 6.70 21.59
CA ALA A 37 -16.32 5.87 21.28
C ALA A 37 -16.67 4.92 22.44
N PHE A 38 -15.66 4.31 23.08
CA PHE A 38 -15.86 3.47 24.25
C PHE A 38 -16.48 4.24 25.43
N PHE A 39 -15.95 5.42 25.76
CA PHE A 39 -16.51 6.25 26.84
C PHE A 39 -17.91 6.78 26.52
N ALA A 40 -18.22 7.08 25.26
CA ALA A 40 -19.54 7.53 24.84
C ALA A 40 -20.66 6.50 25.09
N VAL A 41 -20.33 5.20 25.22
CA VAL A 41 -21.29 4.15 25.62
C VAL A 41 -21.74 4.31 27.08
N PHE A 42 -20.83 4.77 27.94
CA PHE A 42 -21.09 4.89 29.38
C PHE A 42 -21.60 6.28 29.78
N ASP A 43 -21.30 7.30 28.99
CA ASP A 43 -21.64 8.69 29.29
C ASP A 43 -22.74 9.23 28.37
N GLY A 44 -23.96 8.72 28.58
CA GLY A 44 -25.14 9.02 27.75
C GLY A 44 -25.68 10.46 27.84
N SER A 45 -25.08 11.32 28.68
CA SER A 45 -25.53 12.71 28.88
C SER A 45 -24.76 13.73 28.03
N TYR A 46 -23.51 13.42 27.66
CA TYR A 46 -22.61 14.35 26.95
C TYR A 46 -22.45 14.06 25.45
N TYR A 47 -22.74 12.84 25.00
CA TYR A 47 -22.48 12.41 23.62
C TYR A 47 -23.77 12.08 22.88
N THR A 48 -23.93 12.68 21.70
CA THR A 48 -25.00 12.31 20.78
C THR A 48 -24.72 10.94 20.16
N ILE A 49 -25.76 10.17 19.81
CA ILE A 49 -25.60 8.90 19.06
C ILE A 49 -24.75 9.12 17.79
N TYR A 50 -24.88 10.29 17.16
CA TYR A 50 -24.05 10.72 16.03
C TYR A 50 -22.55 10.72 16.37
N ASP A 51 -22.14 11.33 17.48
CA ASP A 51 -20.72 11.39 17.89
C ASP A 51 -20.16 9.99 18.17
N PHE A 52 -20.94 9.13 18.81
CA PHE A 52 -20.56 7.73 19.04
C PHE A 52 -20.30 6.99 17.73
N VAL A 53 -21.25 7.05 16.78
CA VAL A 53 -21.12 6.38 15.48
C VAL A 53 -19.94 6.94 14.69
N MET A 54 -19.76 8.26 14.71
CA MET A 54 -18.66 8.95 14.04
C MET A 54 -17.30 8.45 14.55
N TYR A 55 -17.05 8.51 15.86
CA TYR A 55 -15.78 8.07 16.44
C TYR A 55 -15.56 6.55 16.28
N LEU A 56 -16.63 5.75 16.32
CA LEU A 56 -16.55 4.31 16.08
C LEU A 56 -16.12 4.00 14.64
N CYS A 57 -16.72 4.65 13.65
CA CYS A 57 -16.35 4.48 12.23
C CYS A 57 -14.89 4.89 11.97
N GLU A 58 -14.46 6.03 12.51
CA GLU A 58 -13.06 6.47 12.39
C GLU A 58 -12.09 5.49 13.03
N SER A 59 -12.42 4.98 14.22
CA SER A 59 -11.62 3.98 14.92
C SER A 59 -11.51 2.67 14.13
N ILE A 60 -12.60 2.18 13.54
CA ILE A 60 -12.62 0.92 12.79
C ILE A 60 -11.81 1.04 11.50
N LEU A 61 -11.94 2.14 10.77
CA LEU A 61 -11.18 2.36 9.54
C LEU A 61 -9.67 2.47 9.84
N ALA A 62 -9.29 3.20 10.90
CA ALA A 62 -7.91 3.28 11.35
C ALA A 62 -7.37 1.91 11.81
N ALA A 63 -8.17 1.14 12.54
CA ALA A 63 -7.83 -0.23 12.92
C ALA A 63 -7.64 -1.15 11.70
N GLY A 64 -8.46 -0.99 10.66
CA GLY A 64 -8.33 -1.71 9.40
C GLY A 64 -6.98 -1.46 8.70
N ILE A 65 -6.49 -0.22 8.71
CA ILE A 65 -5.16 0.11 8.17
C ILE A 65 -4.07 -0.61 8.96
N ILE A 66 -4.13 -0.58 10.29
CA ILE A 66 -3.15 -1.25 11.16
C ILE A 66 -3.20 -2.77 10.97
N PHE A 67 -4.40 -3.34 10.85
CA PHE A 67 -4.59 -4.77 10.60
C PHE A 67 -3.94 -5.21 9.29
N ILE A 68 -4.13 -4.45 8.20
CA ILE A 68 -3.46 -4.74 6.92
C ILE A 68 -1.94 -4.69 7.08
N VAL A 69 -1.42 -3.70 7.81
CA VAL A 69 0.02 -3.59 8.06
C VAL A 69 0.55 -4.79 8.87
N LEU A 70 -0.20 -5.26 9.87
CA LEU A 70 0.17 -6.45 10.64
C LEU A 70 0.19 -7.71 9.78
N ILE A 71 -0.77 -7.86 8.85
CA ILE A 71 -0.76 -8.96 7.88
C ILE A 71 0.47 -8.85 6.97
N GLN A 72 0.75 -7.67 6.39
CA GLN A 72 1.90 -7.46 5.52
C GLN A 72 3.22 -7.80 6.23
N ARG A 73 3.32 -7.54 7.54
CA ARG A 73 4.49 -7.90 8.36
C ARG A 73 4.67 -9.42 8.51
N GLN A 74 3.58 -10.20 8.51
CA GLN A 74 3.64 -11.66 8.65
C GLN A 74 3.97 -12.38 7.33
N LEU A 75 3.83 -11.69 6.18
CA LEU A 75 4.19 -12.26 4.89
C LEU A 75 5.71 -12.36 4.75
N LYS A 76 6.21 -13.56 4.46
CA LYS A 76 7.65 -13.79 4.33
C LYS A 76 8.21 -13.02 3.12
N PRO A 77 9.43 -12.47 3.22
CA PRO A 77 10.07 -11.77 2.10
C PRO A 77 10.28 -12.66 0.86
N ALA A 78 10.36 -13.98 1.04
CA ALA A 78 10.41 -14.94 -0.06
C ALA A 78 9.09 -15.02 -0.86
N SER A 79 7.94 -15.01 -0.18
CA SER A 79 6.63 -15.03 -0.85
C SER A 79 6.29 -13.70 -1.53
N LEU A 80 6.82 -12.58 -1.05
CA LEU A 80 6.62 -11.25 -1.63
C LEU A 80 7.45 -11.02 -2.91
N ARG A 81 8.49 -11.85 -3.16
CA ARG A 81 9.31 -11.77 -4.37
C ARG A 81 8.69 -12.53 -5.55
N SER A 82 7.79 -13.48 -5.27
CA SER A 82 7.00 -14.18 -6.30
C SER A 82 5.99 -13.22 -6.96
N GLU A 83 5.69 -13.42 -8.24
CA GLU A 83 4.75 -12.63 -9.02
C GLU A 83 3.38 -12.47 -8.32
N SER A 84 2.88 -13.57 -7.70
CA SER A 84 1.66 -13.57 -6.89
C SER A 84 1.77 -12.70 -5.64
N GLY A 85 2.94 -12.64 -5.00
CA GLY A 85 3.20 -11.80 -3.83
C GLY A 85 3.32 -10.31 -4.16
N LYS A 86 3.85 -9.98 -5.34
CA LYS A 86 3.88 -8.59 -5.86
C LYS A 86 2.46 -8.08 -6.08
N ARG A 87 1.61 -8.86 -6.76
CA ARG A 87 0.17 -8.53 -6.96
C ARG A 87 -0.57 -8.37 -5.64
N LEU A 88 -0.31 -9.27 -4.68
CA LEU A 88 -0.89 -9.18 -3.33
C LEU A 88 -0.45 -7.90 -2.60
N THR A 89 0.80 -7.46 -2.78
CA THR A 89 1.29 -6.20 -2.22
C THR A 89 0.53 -5.01 -2.78
N VAL A 90 0.28 -4.97 -4.10
CA VAL A 90 -0.53 -3.93 -4.73
C VAL A 90 -1.94 -3.89 -4.13
N TYR A 91 -2.58 -5.04 -3.94
CA TYR A 91 -3.91 -5.09 -3.31
C TYR A 91 -3.91 -4.56 -1.88
N PHE A 92 -2.89 -4.88 -1.08
CA PHE A 92 -2.79 -4.35 0.28
C PHE A 92 -2.52 -2.84 0.32
N GLU A 93 -1.64 -2.33 -0.55
CA GLU A 93 -1.43 -0.88 -0.66
C GLU A 93 -2.70 -0.16 -1.11
N ALA A 94 -3.39 -0.70 -2.12
CA ALA A 94 -4.66 -0.16 -2.59
C ALA A 94 -5.75 -0.18 -1.51
N ALA A 95 -5.87 -1.29 -0.75
CA ALA A 95 -6.83 -1.41 0.34
C ALA A 95 -6.56 -0.38 1.45
N LYS A 96 -5.28 -0.18 1.84
CA LYS A 96 -4.91 0.87 2.81
C LYS A 96 -5.26 2.26 2.28
N ALA A 97 -4.96 2.56 1.02
CA ALA A 97 -5.28 3.85 0.42
C ALA A 97 -6.79 4.08 0.35
N LEU A 98 -7.59 3.04 0.06
CA LEU A 98 -9.05 3.12 0.09
C LEU A 98 -9.56 3.41 1.50
N LEU A 99 -9.06 2.72 2.53
CA LEU A 99 -9.44 2.99 3.92
C LEU A 99 -9.04 4.41 4.36
N ALA A 100 -7.86 4.87 3.99
CA ALA A 100 -7.43 6.25 4.28
C ALA A 100 -8.29 7.28 3.54
N THR A 101 -8.68 6.98 2.29
CA THR A 101 -9.58 7.84 1.51
C THR A 101 -10.97 7.87 2.14
N ALA A 102 -11.47 6.73 2.64
CA ALA A 102 -12.73 6.67 3.36
C ALA A 102 -12.68 7.48 4.67
N LEU A 103 -11.58 7.40 5.43
CA LEU A 103 -11.36 8.25 6.62
C LEU A 103 -11.39 9.74 6.28
N TRP A 104 -10.68 10.13 5.22
CA TRP A 104 -10.65 11.51 4.78
C TRP A 104 -12.02 12.00 4.31
N LEU A 105 -12.72 11.20 3.49
CA LEU A 105 -14.09 11.52 3.04
C LEU A 105 -15.05 11.63 4.21
N TRP A 106 -14.92 10.76 5.21
CA TRP A 106 -15.73 10.83 6.42
C TRP A 106 -15.47 12.12 7.20
N ALA A 107 -14.20 12.48 7.43
CA ALA A 107 -13.83 13.74 8.08
C ALA A 107 -14.29 14.98 7.29
N LEU A 108 -14.28 14.91 5.95
CA LEU A 108 -14.77 15.97 5.08
C LEU A 108 -16.29 16.14 5.20
N ILE A 109 -17.03 15.03 5.11
CA ILE A 109 -18.50 15.03 5.27
C ILE A 109 -18.86 15.55 6.65
N ASP A 110 -18.16 15.10 7.70
CA ASP A 110 -18.37 15.56 9.07
C ASP A 110 -18.11 17.07 9.22
N ALA A 111 -17.04 17.59 8.61
CA ALA A 111 -16.74 19.02 8.60
C ALA A 111 -17.81 19.86 7.87
N VAL A 112 -18.44 19.30 6.83
CA VAL A 112 -19.49 19.98 6.05
C VAL A 112 -20.86 19.90 6.73
N LEU A 113 -21.22 18.74 7.28
CA LEU A 113 -22.53 18.49 7.88
C LEU A 113 -22.64 19.04 9.31
N THR A 114 -21.54 19.06 10.06
CA THR A 114 -21.51 19.62 11.42
C THR A 114 -21.37 21.14 11.35
N ARG A 115 -22.42 21.80 10.86
CA ARG A 115 -22.57 23.26 10.89
C ARG A 115 -23.13 23.71 12.23
N ASP A 116 -22.40 23.42 13.31
CA ASP A 116 -22.70 23.93 14.65
C ASP A 116 -22.45 25.44 14.71
N ASN A 117 -23.32 26.19 15.41
CA ASN A 117 -23.24 27.66 15.59
C ASN A 117 -22.01 28.14 16.40
N TYR A 118 -21.11 27.23 16.79
CA TYR A 118 -19.88 27.53 17.51
C TYR A 118 -18.69 27.58 16.53
N TYR A 119 -18.34 28.79 16.07
CA TYR A 119 -17.30 29.08 15.08
C TYR A 119 -15.99 28.28 15.30
N HIS A 120 -15.49 28.15 16.53
CA HIS A 120 -14.22 27.46 16.80
C HIS A 120 -14.24 25.93 16.66
N ARG A 121 -15.41 25.28 16.72
CA ARG A 121 -15.52 23.82 16.58
C ARG A 121 -15.47 23.39 15.11
N SER A 122 -16.04 24.22 14.21
CA SER A 122 -16.07 23.98 12.77
C SER A 122 -14.68 24.12 12.13
N GLU A 123 -13.90 25.15 12.50
CA GLU A 123 -12.54 25.36 11.95
C GLU A 123 -11.59 24.19 12.23
N ARG A 124 -11.67 23.58 13.42
CA ARG A 124 -10.83 22.43 13.77
C ARG A 124 -11.13 21.19 12.94
N ARG A 125 -12.41 20.97 12.59
CA ARG A 125 -12.84 19.83 11.75
C ARG A 125 -12.42 20.02 10.29
N ILE A 126 -12.55 21.24 9.76
CA ILE A 126 -12.05 21.59 8.42
C ILE A 126 -10.52 21.44 8.36
N ALA A 127 -9.81 21.94 9.37
CA ALA A 127 -8.36 21.78 9.46
C ALA A 127 -7.96 20.30 9.55
N ALA A 128 -8.66 19.50 10.34
CA ALA A 128 -8.42 18.05 10.43
C ALA A 128 -8.65 17.34 9.09
N ALA A 129 -9.72 17.66 8.35
CA ALA A 129 -9.96 17.12 7.01
C ALA A 129 -8.88 17.56 6.00
N GLY A 130 -8.40 18.80 6.08
CA GLY A 130 -7.30 19.30 5.26
C GLY A 130 -5.96 18.61 5.57
N ILE A 131 -5.63 18.42 6.85
CA ILE A 131 -4.45 17.68 7.28
C ILE A 131 -4.54 16.22 6.83
N ALA A 132 -5.71 15.59 7.00
CA ALA A 132 -5.95 14.22 6.55
C ALA A 132 -5.74 14.08 5.03
N PHE A 133 -6.16 15.06 4.23
CA PHE A 133 -5.88 15.08 2.78
C PHE A 133 -4.38 15.11 2.48
N ILE A 134 -3.64 16.02 3.11
CA ILE A 134 -2.18 16.16 2.92
C ILE A 134 -1.48 14.84 3.29
N VAL A 135 -1.85 14.28 4.44
CA VAL A 135 -1.31 13.03 4.97
C VAL A 135 -1.60 11.87 3.99
N LEU A 136 -2.81 11.79 3.44
CA LEU A 136 -3.22 10.81 2.44
C LEU A 136 -2.37 10.88 1.15
N VAL A 137 -2.20 12.09 0.61
CA VAL A 137 -1.44 12.32 -0.63
C VAL A 137 0.06 12.07 -0.45
N LEU A 138 0.61 12.32 0.74
CA LEU A 138 2.05 12.14 0.99
C LEU A 138 2.43 10.71 1.40
N PHE A 139 1.55 9.97 2.09
CA PHE A 139 1.91 8.69 2.69
C PHE A 139 1.19 7.48 2.10
N TRP A 140 0.01 7.62 1.49
CA TRP A 140 -0.74 6.47 0.93
C TRP A 140 -0.67 6.40 -0.59
N TYR A 141 -0.88 7.51 -1.29
CA TYR A 141 -0.84 7.49 -2.76
C TYR A 141 0.55 7.18 -3.35
N PRO A 142 1.67 7.65 -2.77
CA PRO A 142 2.99 7.31 -3.29
C PRO A 142 3.32 5.82 -3.12
N THR A 143 2.83 5.16 -2.06
CA THR A 143 3.08 3.72 -1.87
C THR A 143 2.28 2.88 -2.87
N VAL A 144 1.04 3.28 -3.17
CA VAL A 144 0.25 2.67 -4.24
C VAL A 144 0.92 2.88 -5.60
N ALA A 145 1.25 4.13 -5.96
CA ALA A 145 1.87 4.46 -7.24
C ALA A 145 3.17 3.69 -7.46
N TYR A 146 4.02 3.61 -6.44
CA TYR A 146 5.26 2.83 -6.52
C TYR A 146 4.97 1.33 -6.63
N SER A 147 4.03 0.77 -5.87
CA SER A 147 3.73 -0.66 -5.95
C SER A 147 3.29 -1.07 -7.35
N ILE A 148 2.47 -0.24 -8.01
CA ILE A 148 2.05 -0.43 -9.41
C ILE A 148 3.26 -0.31 -10.35
N TYR A 149 4.07 0.73 -10.19
CA TYR A 149 5.29 0.92 -11.00
C TYR A 149 6.24 -0.28 -10.90
N SER A 150 6.44 -0.81 -9.68
CA SER A 150 7.32 -1.95 -9.42
C SER A 150 6.79 -3.27 -9.99
N LEU A 151 5.46 -3.41 -10.11
CA LEU A 151 4.83 -4.55 -10.77
C LEU A 151 5.10 -4.49 -12.29
N ASN A 152 4.90 -3.32 -12.90
CA ASN A 152 5.05 -3.13 -14.34
C ASN A 152 6.52 -3.17 -14.81
N THR A 153 7.47 -2.70 -14.00
CA THR A 153 8.90 -2.71 -14.39
C THR A 153 9.47 -4.12 -14.36
N HIS A 154 9.06 -4.94 -13.38
CA HIS A 154 9.55 -6.31 -13.28
C HIS A 154 8.86 -7.28 -14.24
N SER A 155 7.62 -7.04 -14.67
CA SER A 155 7.01 -7.84 -15.73
C SER A 155 7.79 -7.69 -17.03
N VAL A 156 8.29 -6.49 -17.34
CA VAL A 156 9.14 -6.24 -18.52
C VAL A 156 10.50 -6.92 -18.39
N GLU A 157 11.15 -6.87 -17.22
CA GLU A 157 12.43 -7.56 -17.00
C GLU A 157 12.32 -9.09 -17.02
N GLU A 158 11.21 -9.67 -16.51
CA GLU A 158 10.96 -11.11 -16.57
C GLU A 158 10.65 -11.56 -18.00
N GLU A 159 9.87 -10.78 -18.76
CA GLU A 159 9.56 -11.05 -20.18
C GLU A 159 10.83 -10.96 -21.05
N GLU A 160 11.69 -9.95 -20.84
CA GLU A 160 12.99 -9.85 -21.53
C GLU A 160 14.01 -10.92 -21.09
N ALA A 161 13.88 -11.49 -19.89
CA ALA A 161 14.73 -12.59 -19.43
C ALA A 161 14.26 -13.94 -19.98
N GLU A 162 12.94 -14.14 -20.12
CA GLU A 162 12.36 -15.30 -20.80
C GLU A 162 12.67 -15.28 -22.30
N ASP A 163 12.54 -14.14 -22.98
CA ASP A 163 12.91 -13.99 -24.39
C ASP A 163 14.40 -14.27 -24.61
N ARG A 164 15.29 -13.72 -23.78
CA ARG A 164 16.74 -14.02 -23.85
C ARG A 164 17.06 -15.48 -23.54
N GLY A 165 16.32 -16.11 -22.62
CA GLY A 165 16.44 -17.52 -22.29
C GLY A 165 15.99 -18.43 -23.44
N GLN A 166 14.92 -18.05 -24.14
CA GLN A 166 14.40 -18.74 -25.32
C GLN A 166 15.28 -18.52 -26.55
N GLU A 167 15.84 -17.34 -26.76
CA GLU A 167 16.84 -17.08 -27.80
C GLU A 167 18.13 -17.88 -27.56
N ALA A 168 18.61 -17.96 -26.32
CA ALA A 168 19.78 -18.77 -25.96
C ALA A 168 19.51 -20.29 -26.12
N ALA A 169 18.31 -20.75 -25.76
CA ALA A 169 17.89 -22.13 -25.96
C ALA A 169 17.70 -22.47 -27.46
N GLY A 170 17.12 -21.55 -28.24
CA GLY A 170 16.97 -21.67 -29.69
C GLY A 170 18.33 -21.67 -30.42
N ALA A 171 19.26 -20.83 -29.99
CA ALA A 171 20.64 -20.80 -30.52
C ALA A 171 21.42 -22.08 -30.19
N ALA A 172 21.22 -22.66 -29.00
CA ALA A 172 21.80 -23.95 -28.62
C ALA A 172 21.22 -25.12 -29.43
N THR A 173 19.95 -25.03 -29.84
CA THR A 173 19.28 -26.06 -30.65
C THR A 173 19.74 -26.02 -32.12
N GLY A 174 20.02 -24.83 -32.67
CA GLY A 174 20.50 -24.66 -34.05
C GLY A 174 21.97 -25.01 -34.30
N GLN A 175 22.81 -25.11 -33.25
CA GLN A 175 24.21 -25.53 -33.38
C GLN A 175 24.42 -27.05 -33.19
N GLY A 176 23.41 -27.78 -32.70
CA GLY A 176 23.50 -29.24 -32.45
C GLY A 176 23.38 -30.12 -33.71
N GLU A 177 22.85 -29.60 -34.82
CA GLU A 177 22.51 -30.40 -36.01
C GLU A 177 23.62 -30.47 -37.08
N ARG A 178 24.80 -29.88 -36.83
CA ARG A 178 25.94 -29.92 -37.77
C ARG A 178 27.14 -30.64 -37.19
N GLN A 179 26.98 -31.90 -36.80
CA GLN A 179 28.12 -32.83 -36.75
C GLN A 179 28.10 -33.70 -38.00
N PRO A 180 29.14 -33.65 -38.86
CA PRO A 180 29.19 -34.45 -40.06
C PRO A 180 29.44 -35.92 -39.68
N LEU A 181 28.52 -36.79 -40.07
CA LEU A 181 28.70 -38.24 -40.10
C LEU A 181 29.74 -38.58 -41.18
N LEU A 182 31.01 -38.60 -40.80
CA LEU A 182 32.08 -39.33 -41.48
C LEU A 182 32.37 -40.53 -40.58
N GLY A 183 32.00 -41.77 -40.93
CA GLY A 183 32.38 -42.43 -42.16
C GLY A 183 33.75 -43.09 -41.94
N ASN A 184 33.77 -44.30 -41.40
CA ASN A 184 34.85 -45.25 -41.65
C ASN A 184 34.37 -46.68 -41.36
N GLU A 185 34.00 -47.34 -42.45
CA GLU A 185 33.93 -48.79 -42.59
C GLU A 185 35.35 -49.36 -42.78
N SER A 186 35.55 -50.64 -42.40
CA SER A 186 36.73 -51.51 -42.61
C SER A 186 38.02 -51.10 -41.86
N VAL A 187 38.64 -51.95 -41.02
CA VAL A 187 39.20 -53.30 -41.27
C VAL A 187 39.05 -54.18 -40.03
#